data_AF-X8J370-F1
#
_entry.id   AF-X8J370-F1
#
_cell.length_a   1.000
_cell.length_b   1.000
_cell.length_c   1.000
_cell.angle_alpha   90.00
_cell.angle_beta   90.00
_cell.angle_gamma   90.00
#
_symmetry.space_group_name_H-M   'P 1'
#
loop_
_entity.id
_entity.type
_entity.pdbx_description
1 polymer ?
#
loop_
_entity_poly.entity_id
_entity_poly.type
_entity_poly.pdbx_seq_one_letter_code
_entity_poly.pdbx_strand_id
1 'polypeptide(L)'
;MVPKSLSITVVGLAALATVASGHPGESHALPRAELHRRQLEANKRHIVARNCASQIAEFNAKRKAKRDLAKRGAEPMLNGRHFRRQESTTSTVTADSPTYTTIQNSTCVTTPEVTEGPYYINNELLRQDIREDQEGVDLILDIGVMDVITCQPLDQALVEIWHCNATGHYSGFTSANMGGGGGNGTAPSGNVTAPPGSMSIPTGTESSSAAPTGTSGGGGGSTSMTDQLSFLRGGYATNSEGMVEFSSVYPGFYTGRTVHIHTMVHTNYSVASNGSIISHTGTVRHIGQLFFDDILNEKIVTQGVYANTTETRTYNDEDGILDSENADGYNAYASTELLGETETDGVLAYITIGVDPTFVTSITSTNYASGELE
;
A
#
# COMPACT_ATOMS: atom_id res chain seq x y z
N MET A 1 26.42 -55.19 -71.52
CA MET A 1 27.74 -55.06 -70.87
C MET A 1 27.88 -53.62 -70.39
N VAL A 2 28.03 -53.40 -69.07
CA VAL A 2 28.46 -52.13 -68.42
C VAL A 2 27.52 -50.89 -68.62
N PRO A 3 27.61 -49.78 -67.83
CA PRO A 3 26.72 -49.64 -66.65
C PRO A 3 26.15 -48.21 -66.37
N LYS A 4 25.60 -48.05 -65.16
CA LYS A 4 25.48 -46.81 -64.33
C LYS A 4 24.48 -45.73 -64.77
N SER A 5 23.45 -45.58 -63.93
CA SER A 5 22.88 -44.29 -63.55
C SER A 5 22.92 -44.15 -62.02
N LEU A 6 23.27 -42.97 -61.53
CA LEU A 6 23.48 -42.66 -60.11
C LEU A 6 22.91 -41.26 -59.86
N SER A 7 21.93 -41.12 -58.95
CA SER A 7 21.85 -39.98 -58.02
C SER A 7 20.68 -40.08 -57.03
N ILE A 8 21.06 -40.13 -55.74
CA ILE A 8 20.49 -39.33 -54.64
C ILE A 8 18.97 -39.48 -54.38
N THR A 9 18.64 -40.45 -53.52
CA THR A 9 17.40 -40.42 -52.73
C THR A 9 17.61 -39.50 -51.52
N VAL A 10 16.84 -38.41 -51.41
CA VAL A 10 16.80 -37.59 -50.20
C VAL A 10 15.89 -38.27 -49.16
N VAL A 11 16.43 -38.58 -47.99
CA VAL A 11 15.65 -39.10 -46.86
C VAL A 11 15.00 -37.92 -46.13
N GLY A 12 13.71 -37.71 -46.36
CA GLY A 12 12.90 -36.76 -45.60
C GLY A 12 12.48 -37.34 -44.25
N LEU A 13 12.94 -36.72 -43.15
CA LEU A 13 12.56 -37.10 -41.80
C LEU A 13 11.13 -36.60 -41.50
N ALA A 14 10.15 -37.49 -41.49
CA ALA A 14 8.76 -37.14 -41.14
C ALA A 14 8.57 -37.10 -39.62
N ALA A 15 8.81 -35.93 -39.01
CA ALA A 15 8.44 -35.70 -37.61
C ALA A 15 6.92 -35.53 -37.49
N LEU A 16 6.22 -36.51 -36.92
CA LEU A 16 4.83 -36.33 -36.49
C LEU A 16 4.80 -35.44 -35.24
N ALA A 17 4.70 -34.12 -35.47
CA ALA A 17 4.25 -33.21 -34.44
C ALA A 17 2.75 -33.42 -34.22
N THR A 18 2.38 -34.09 -33.13
CA THR A 18 0.99 -34.13 -32.65
C THR A 18 0.59 -32.72 -32.23
N VAL A 19 -0.15 -32.02 -33.08
CA VAL A 19 -0.82 -30.76 -32.72
C VAL A 19 -1.86 -31.02 -31.65
N ALA A 20 -1.46 -30.86 -30.39
CA ALA A 20 -2.39 -30.63 -29.31
C ALA A 20 -3.04 -29.26 -29.55
N SER A 21 -4.31 -29.26 -29.96
CA SER A 21 -5.10 -28.05 -30.09
C SER A 21 -5.35 -27.44 -28.71
N GLY A 22 -4.40 -26.61 -28.26
CA GLY A 22 -4.61 -25.76 -27.09
C GLY A 22 -5.80 -24.83 -27.34
N HIS A 23 -6.75 -24.82 -26.41
CA HIS A 23 -7.90 -23.91 -26.50
C HIS A 23 -7.42 -22.44 -26.47
N PRO A 24 -8.07 -21.54 -27.22
CA PRO A 24 -7.75 -20.12 -27.17
C PRO A 24 -8.22 -19.54 -25.83
N GLY A 25 -7.32 -19.52 -24.85
CA GLY A 25 -7.49 -18.70 -23.66
C GLY A 25 -7.31 -17.24 -24.03
N GLU A 26 -8.41 -16.50 -24.19
CA GLU A 26 -8.37 -15.04 -24.26
C GLU A 26 -7.84 -14.50 -22.92
N SER A 27 -6.55 -14.20 -22.88
CA SER A 27 -6.02 -13.30 -21.87
C SER A 27 -6.53 -11.90 -22.22
N HIS A 28 -7.62 -11.49 -21.57
CA HIS A 28 -8.10 -10.11 -21.60
C HIS A 28 -7.15 -9.19 -20.80
N ALA A 29 -5.91 -9.07 -21.29
CA ALA A 29 -5.08 -7.92 -20.98
C ALA A 29 -5.82 -6.69 -21.52
N LEU A 30 -5.94 -5.64 -20.70
CA LEU A 30 -6.55 -4.39 -21.14
C LEU A 30 -5.85 -3.90 -22.42
N PRO A 31 -6.60 -3.46 -23.45
CA PRO A 31 -6.00 -2.97 -24.68
C PRO A 31 -4.93 -1.91 -24.38
N ARG A 32 -3.80 -1.93 -25.09
CA ARG A 32 -2.71 -0.96 -24.86
C ARG A 32 -3.16 0.50 -24.88
N ALA A 33 -4.22 0.81 -25.64
CA ALA A 33 -4.85 2.13 -25.66
C ALA A 33 -5.51 2.50 -24.31
N GLU A 34 -6.15 1.56 -23.62
CA GLU A 34 -6.76 1.78 -22.30
C GLU A 34 -5.69 1.93 -21.21
N LEU A 35 -4.64 1.10 -21.23
CA LEU A 35 -3.50 1.25 -20.33
C LEU A 35 -2.81 2.62 -20.53
N HIS A 36 -2.57 3.02 -21.78
CA HIS A 36 -1.99 4.32 -22.09
C HIS A 36 -2.91 5.49 -21.70
N ARG A 37 -4.24 5.34 -21.86
CA ARG A 37 -5.23 6.31 -21.38
C ARG A 37 -5.15 6.46 -19.86
N ARG A 38 -5.09 5.36 -19.11
CA ARG A 38 -4.95 5.38 -17.64
C ARG A 38 -3.68 6.10 -17.20
N GLN A 39 -2.53 5.78 -17.82
CA GLN A 39 -1.27 6.51 -17.56
C GLN A 39 -1.41 8.00 -17.86
N LEU A 40 -2.03 8.36 -19.00
CA LEU A 40 -2.22 9.76 -19.35
C LEU A 40 -3.12 10.52 -18.35
N GLU A 41 -4.19 9.90 -17.85
CA GLU A 41 -5.03 10.52 -16.82
C GLU A 41 -4.30 10.64 -15.47
N ALA A 42 -3.51 9.64 -15.07
CA ALA A 42 -2.64 9.74 -13.89
C ALA A 42 -1.63 10.89 -14.04
N ASN A 43 -0.95 10.98 -15.18
CA ASN A 43 0.04 12.03 -15.43
C ASN A 43 -0.59 13.44 -15.50
N LYS A 44 -1.87 13.57 -15.89
CA LYS A 44 -2.61 14.83 -15.73
C LYS A 44 -2.85 15.18 -14.27
N ARG A 45 -3.27 14.22 -13.43
CA ARG A 45 -3.45 14.44 -11.97
C ARG A 45 -2.14 14.85 -11.31
N HIS A 46 -1.03 14.20 -11.66
CA HIS A 46 0.32 14.62 -11.24
C HIS A 46 0.57 16.10 -11.57
N ILE A 47 0.41 16.51 -12.84
CA ILE A 47 0.67 17.89 -13.27
C ILE A 47 -0.20 18.89 -12.50
N VAL A 48 -1.46 18.55 -12.20
CA VAL A 48 -2.35 19.37 -11.36
C VAL A 48 -1.81 19.49 -9.93
N ALA A 49 -1.40 18.38 -9.30
CA ALA A 49 -0.89 18.34 -7.94
C ALA A 49 0.42 19.11 -7.73
N ARG A 50 1.26 19.27 -8.77
CA ARG A 50 2.44 20.15 -8.72
C ARG A 50 2.10 21.62 -8.45
N ASN A 51 0.89 22.08 -8.80
CA ASN A 51 0.46 23.46 -8.53
C ASN A 51 0.35 23.76 -7.03
N CYS A 52 0.20 22.73 -6.20
CA CYS A 52 0.06 22.85 -4.75
C CYS A 52 1.37 22.65 -3.99
N ALA A 53 2.52 22.52 -4.67
CA ALA A 53 3.79 22.20 -4.02
C ALA A 53 4.20 23.22 -2.94
N SER A 54 3.91 24.52 -3.12
CA SER A 54 4.14 25.54 -2.10
C SER A 54 3.26 25.36 -0.86
N GLN A 55 1.99 24.99 -1.06
CA GLN A 55 1.01 24.77 0.00
C GLN A 55 1.38 23.50 0.79
N ILE A 56 1.76 22.41 0.11
CA ILE A 56 2.27 21.19 0.76
C ILE A 56 3.52 21.49 1.59
N ALA A 57 4.46 22.26 1.05
CA ALA A 57 5.68 22.64 1.77
C ALA A 57 5.37 23.49 3.02
N GLU A 58 4.50 24.50 2.90
CA GLU A 58 4.05 25.34 4.03
C GLU A 58 3.30 24.51 5.08
N PHE A 59 2.44 23.60 4.64
CA PHE A 59 1.67 22.69 5.47
C PHE A 59 2.58 21.76 6.30
N ASN A 60 3.52 21.09 5.64
CA ASN A 60 4.53 20.23 6.28
C ASN A 60 5.41 21.03 7.26
N ALA A 61 5.77 22.27 6.91
CA ALA A 61 6.57 23.15 7.77
C ALA A 61 5.79 23.60 9.03
N LYS A 62 4.51 23.98 8.89
CA LYS A 62 3.62 24.33 10.02
C LYS A 62 3.46 23.15 10.97
N ARG A 63 3.26 21.94 10.45
CA ARG A 63 3.16 20.69 11.23
C ARG A 63 4.42 20.44 12.06
N LYS A 64 5.61 20.46 11.44
CA LYS A 64 6.89 20.35 12.15
C LYS A 64 7.01 21.38 13.27
N ALA A 65 6.78 22.66 12.96
CA ALA A 65 6.89 23.72 13.95
C ALA A 65 5.92 23.56 15.14
N LYS A 66 4.68 23.10 14.90
CA LYS A 66 3.67 22.79 15.93
C LYS A 66 4.15 21.64 16.82
N ARG A 67 4.72 20.58 16.26
CA ARG A 67 5.26 19.43 17.01
C ARG A 67 6.56 19.77 17.77
N ASP A 68 7.45 20.58 17.20
CA ASP A 68 8.63 21.09 17.91
C ASP A 68 8.29 22.00 19.09
N LEU A 69 7.23 22.80 18.97
CA LEU A 69 6.68 23.57 20.09
C LEU A 69 6.11 22.65 21.18
N ALA A 70 5.43 21.56 20.80
CA ALA A 70 4.95 20.55 21.74
C ALA A 70 6.10 19.83 22.47
N LYS A 71 7.14 19.38 21.74
CA LYS A 71 8.38 18.81 22.32
C LYS A 71 8.98 19.76 23.38
N ARG A 72 9.16 21.04 23.04
CA ARG A 72 9.66 22.09 23.97
C ARG A 72 8.71 22.39 25.15
N GLY A 73 7.42 22.11 25.03
CA GLY A 73 6.43 22.29 26.09
C GLY A 73 6.29 21.07 27.01
N ALA A 74 6.75 19.90 26.58
CA ALA A 74 6.78 18.66 27.37
C ALA A 74 8.03 18.52 28.24
N GLU A 75 9.10 19.28 27.95
CA GLU A 75 10.26 19.46 28.82
C GLU A 75 9.80 19.89 30.24
N PRO A 76 10.15 19.14 31.31
CA PRO A 76 9.74 19.49 32.66
C PRO A 76 10.36 20.84 33.05
N MET A 77 9.52 21.81 33.43
CA MET A 77 9.96 23.15 33.86
C MET A 77 10.80 23.10 35.16
N LEU A 78 12.08 22.78 35.02
CA LEU A 78 13.07 22.85 36.08
C LEU A 78 13.23 24.31 36.52
N ASN A 79 12.99 24.53 37.82
CA ASN A 79 12.86 25.83 38.46
C ASN A 79 13.88 26.88 38.01
N GLY A 80 13.37 28.05 37.63
CA GLY A 80 14.15 29.10 36.98
C GLY A 80 15.37 29.58 37.76
N ARG A 81 16.54 29.42 37.15
CA ARG A 81 17.68 30.34 37.32
C ARG A 81 18.25 30.66 35.94
N HIS A 82 18.35 31.95 35.62
CA HIS A 82 18.98 32.40 34.39
C HIS A 82 20.44 31.93 34.35
N PHE A 83 20.74 30.96 33.49
CA PHE A 83 22.09 30.70 33.03
C PHE A 83 22.21 30.93 31.54
N ARG A 84 23.36 31.51 31.19
CA ARG A 84 23.67 32.10 29.89
C ARG A 84 23.96 31.00 28.88
N ARG A 85 23.36 31.13 27.69
CA ARG A 85 23.63 30.38 26.44
C ARG A 85 24.96 29.63 26.45
N GLN A 86 24.88 28.30 26.38
CA GLN A 86 25.91 27.48 25.75
C GLN A 86 25.21 26.44 24.89
N GLU A 87 25.53 26.42 23.60
CA GLU A 87 25.01 25.46 22.63
C GLU A 87 25.61 24.08 22.90
N SER A 88 24.76 23.06 23.08
CA SER A 88 25.07 21.65 22.80
C SER A 88 23.86 20.76 23.13
N THR A 89 22.85 20.75 22.25
CA THR A 89 21.83 19.68 22.20
C THR A 89 21.85 19.09 20.79
N THR A 90 22.72 18.11 20.60
CA THR A 90 22.89 17.41 19.32
C THR A 90 21.83 16.32 19.21
N SER A 91 20.63 16.69 18.77
CA SER A 91 19.64 15.71 18.30
C SER A 91 20.06 15.20 16.92
N THR A 92 20.96 14.22 16.89
CA THR A 92 21.51 13.65 15.65
C THR A 92 20.60 12.59 15.06
N VAL A 93 19.75 12.99 14.12
CA VAL A 93 19.15 12.06 13.14
C VAL A 93 19.18 12.72 11.77
N THR A 94 20.29 12.54 11.05
CA THR A 94 20.33 12.72 9.59
C THR A 94 20.23 11.35 8.94
N ALA A 95 19.01 10.81 8.88
CA ALA A 95 18.61 10.08 7.68
C ALA A 95 18.28 11.17 6.66
N ASP A 96 19.08 11.29 5.61
CA ASP A 96 19.00 12.41 4.66
C ASP A 96 17.86 12.18 3.65
N SER A 97 16.62 12.05 4.17
CA SER A 97 15.40 12.30 3.40
C SER A 97 15.61 13.64 2.71
N PRO A 98 15.51 13.74 1.37
CA PRO A 98 16.13 14.83 0.64
C PRO A 98 15.61 16.19 1.12
N THR A 99 16.45 16.88 1.90
CA THR A 99 16.11 18.13 2.58
C THR A 99 16.20 19.29 1.60
N TYR A 100 15.21 19.36 0.72
CA TYR A 100 15.12 20.39 -0.29
C TYR A 100 14.92 21.78 0.34
N THR A 101 16.01 22.53 0.46
CA THR A 101 16.07 23.90 0.99
C THR A 101 15.36 24.93 0.10
N THR A 102 14.91 24.52 -1.08
CA THR A 102 14.04 25.25 -2.00
C THR A 102 12.83 24.39 -2.33
N ILE A 103 11.66 25.02 -2.52
CA ILE A 103 10.43 24.34 -2.97
C ILE A 103 10.77 23.51 -4.21
N GLN A 104 10.62 22.18 -4.10
CA GLN A 104 10.69 21.36 -5.30
C GLN A 104 9.39 21.50 -6.05
N ASN A 105 9.49 21.75 -7.36
CA ASN A 105 8.37 21.61 -8.27
C ASN A 105 7.88 20.14 -8.40
N SER A 106 8.36 19.23 -7.54
CA SER A 106 8.05 17.79 -7.46
C SER A 106 7.73 17.33 -6.02
N THR A 107 7.35 18.23 -5.10
CA THR A 107 6.73 17.84 -3.81
C THR A 107 5.29 17.37 -4.03
N CYS A 108 5.10 16.41 -4.95
CA CYS A 108 3.83 15.87 -5.37
C CYS A 108 3.69 14.47 -4.78
N VAL A 109 2.95 14.37 -3.68
CA VAL A 109 2.71 13.12 -2.95
C VAL A 109 1.31 12.59 -3.26
N THR A 110 0.92 12.61 -4.52
CA THR A 110 0.06 11.53 -5.02
C THR A 110 1.02 10.36 -5.19
N THR A 111 0.93 9.27 -4.43
CA THR A 111 1.51 8.04 -4.98
C THR A 111 0.67 7.67 -6.22
N PRO A 112 1.22 7.00 -7.24
CA PRO A 112 0.38 6.49 -8.31
C PRO A 112 -0.54 5.42 -7.76
N GLU A 113 -1.75 5.39 -8.29
CA GLU A 113 -2.79 4.47 -7.86
C GLU A 113 -2.41 3.03 -8.21
N VAL A 114 -1.91 2.31 -7.21
CA VAL A 114 -1.73 0.85 -7.25
C VAL A 114 -3.04 0.15 -6.94
N THR A 115 -3.07 -1.18 -7.12
CA THR A 115 -4.13 -1.99 -6.50
C THR A 115 -3.91 -2.05 -4.99
N GLU A 116 -4.98 -2.31 -4.23
CA GLU A 116 -4.99 -2.50 -2.77
C GLU A 116 -4.13 -3.68 -2.25
N GLY A 117 -3.37 -4.35 -3.12
CA GLY A 117 -2.65 -5.58 -2.81
C GLY A 117 -3.59 -6.75 -2.48
N PRO A 118 -3.01 -7.93 -2.17
CA PRO A 118 -3.79 -9.13 -1.89
C PRO A 118 -4.34 -9.20 -0.45
N TYR A 119 -4.01 -8.22 0.41
CA TYR A 119 -4.24 -8.25 1.86
C TYR A 119 -5.16 -7.14 2.41
N TYR A 120 -5.84 -6.37 1.55
CA TYR A 120 -6.90 -5.45 2.00
C TYR A 120 -8.15 -6.23 2.46
N ILE A 121 -8.75 -5.79 3.57
CA ILE A 121 -9.97 -6.37 4.14
C ILE A 121 -11.03 -5.27 4.19
N ASN A 122 -12.25 -5.57 3.75
CA ASN A 122 -13.37 -4.63 3.85
C ASN A 122 -13.94 -4.57 5.27
N ASN A 123 -14.53 -3.43 5.60
CA ASN A 123 -15.21 -3.15 6.86
C ASN A 123 -14.29 -3.24 8.09
N GLU A 124 -13.05 -2.78 7.96
CA GLU A 124 -12.11 -2.64 9.09
C GLU A 124 -12.56 -1.59 10.11
N LEU A 125 -11.82 -1.47 11.22
CA LEU A 125 -12.16 -0.64 12.37
C LEU A 125 -11.86 0.85 12.15
N LEU A 126 -12.80 1.71 12.58
CA LEU A 126 -12.56 3.15 12.66
C LEU A 126 -11.76 3.49 13.93
N ARG A 127 -10.43 3.59 13.83
CA ARG A 127 -9.52 3.82 14.96
C ARG A 127 -8.19 4.42 14.53
N GLN A 128 -7.53 5.10 15.47
CA GLN A 128 -6.19 5.70 15.28
C GLN A 128 -5.07 4.85 15.88
N ASP A 129 -5.28 4.20 17.03
CA ASP A 129 -4.34 3.20 17.56
C ASP A 129 -4.67 1.84 16.93
N ILE A 130 -3.75 1.32 16.14
CA ILE A 130 -3.89 0.07 15.39
C ILE A 130 -2.97 -1.04 15.91
N ARG A 131 -2.17 -0.78 16.97
CA ARG A 131 -1.14 -1.71 17.46
C ARG A 131 -1.68 -3.05 17.95
N GLU A 132 -2.82 -3.02 18.65
CA GLU A 132 -3.34 -4.16 19.42
C GLU A 132 -2.27 -4.75 20.35
N ASP A 133 -1.84 -5.98 20.11
CA ASP A 133 -0.86 -6.74 20.88
C ASP A 133 0.52 -6.85 20.19
N GLN A 134 0.72 -6.18 19.06
CA GLN A 134 1.91 -6.38 18.23
C GLN A 134 3.16 -5.73 18.83
N GLU A 135 4.22 -6.53 18.94
CA GLU A 135 5.55 -6.06 19.31
C GLU A 135 6.23 -5.34 18.14
N GLY A 136 7.00 -4.29 18.44
CA GLY A 136 7.80 -3.55 17.47
C GLY A 136 8.32 -2.23 18.03
N VAL A 137 8.98 -1.45 17.18
CA VAL A 137 9.31 -0.04 17.45
C VAL A 137 8.04 0.78 17.34
N ASP A 138 7.71 1.59 18.34
CA ASP A 138 6.52 2.48 18.28
C ASP A 138 6.61 3.43 17.06
N LEU A 139 5.54 3.50 16.27
CA LEU A 139 5.41 4.37 15.11
C LEU A 139 4.24 5.32 15.30
N ILE A 140 4.51 6.62 15.27
CA ILE A 140 3.49 7.65 15.10
C ILE A 140 3.49 8.06 13.63
N LEU A 141 2.40 7.79 12.92
CA LEU A 141 2.26 8.08 11.49
C LEU A 141 1.28 9.24 11.28
N ASP A 142 1.82 10.39 10.89
CA ASP A 142 1.11 11.66 10.76
C ASP A 142 0.83 11.95 9.26
N ILE A 143 -0.41 11.74 8.82
CA ILE A 143 -0.83 11.83 7.40
C ILE A 143 -1.67 13.09 7.19
N GLY A 144 -1.19 13.94 6.29
CA GLY A 144 -2.00 14.99 5.70
C GLY A 144 -2.77 14.50 4.48
N VAL A 145 -3.94 15.06 4.22
CA VAL A 145 -4.68 14.90 2.96
C VAL A 145 -5.04 16.28 2.42
N MET A 146 -4.78 16.51 1.13
CA MET A 146 -4.98 17.80 0.50
C MET A 146 -5.58 17.63 -0.90
N ASP A 147 -6.61 18.42 -1.19
CA ASP A 147 -7.21 18.51 -2.53
C ASP A 147 -6.23 19.19 -3.50
N VAL A 148 -5.84 18.47 -4.56
CA VAL A 148 -4.87 18.94 -5.55
C VAL A 148 -5.43 19.95 -6.55
N ILE A 149 -6.76 20.11 -6.62
CA ILE A 149 -7.43 21.10 -7.47
C ILE A 149 -7.52 22.45 -6.74
N THR A 150 -7.82 22.46 -5.44
CA THR A 150 -7.98 23.69 -4.64
C THR A 150 -6.74 24.05 -3.80
N CYS A 151 -5.78 23.13 -3.68
CA CYS A 151 -4.63 23.23 -2.78
C CYS A 151 -5.02 23.51 -1.32
N GLN A 152 -6.18 23.04 -0.89
CA GLN A 152 -6.67 23.13 0.49
C GLN A 152 -6.58 21.78 1.19
N PRO A 153 -6.34 21.75 2.52
CA PRO A 153 -6.48 20.53 3.29
C PRO A 153 -7.90 19.96 3.16
N LEU A 154 -8.00 18.64 3.02
CA LEU A 154 -9.27 17.95 2.81
C LEU A 154 -9.81 17.44 4.15
N ASP A 155 -10.75 18.18 4.73
CA ASP A 155 -11.45 17.82 5.97
C ASP A 155 -12.37 16.60 5.76
N GLN A 156 -12.52 15.76 6.78
CA GLN A 156 -13.40 14.57 6.79
C GLN A 156 -13.16 13.57 5.65
N ALA A 157 -11.95 13.52 5.07
CA ALA A 157 -11.50 12.39 4.28
C ALA A 157 -11.10 11.24 5.22
N LEU A 158 -11.67 10.05 5.03
CA LEU A 158 -11.25 8.84 5.73
C LEU A 158 -9.94 8.36 5.11
N VAL A 159 -8.91 8.19 5.93
CA VAL A 159 -7.69 7.47 5.55
C VAL A 159 -7.75 6.10 6.20
N GLU A 160 -7.62 5.04 5.41
CA GLU A 160 -7.40 3.66 5.86
C GLU A 160 -5.90 3.33 5.68
N ILE A 161 -5.33 2.57 6.61
CA ILE A 161 -3.97 2.04 6.52
C ILE A 161 -3.91 0.57 6.97
N TRP A 162 -3.05 -0.22 6.33
CA TRP A 162 -2.74 -1.59 6.74
C TRP A 162 -1.29 -1.94 6.42
N HIS A 163 -0.63 -2.72 7.28
CA HIS A 163 0.73 -3.21 7.02
C HIS A 163 1.01 -4.53 7.73
N CYS A 164 2.12 -5.19 7.37
CA CYS A 164 2.59 -6.36 8.08
C CYS A 164 3.22 -5.98 9.43
N ASN A 165 3.20 -6.93 10.37
CA ASN A 165 3.93 -6.81 11.62
C ASN A 165 5.46 -6.93 11.44
N ALA A 166 6.19 -6.81 12.54
CA ALA A 166 7.65 -6.78 12.56
C ALA A 166 8.33 -7.96 11.83
N THR A 167 7.68 -9.12 11.75
CA THR A 167 8.24 -10.33 11.10
C THR A 167 7.69 -10.63 9.70
N GLY A 168 6.76 -9.81 9.18
CA GLY A 168 6.26 -9.92 7.80
C GLY A 168 4.84 -10.47 7.64
N HIS A 169 4.09 -10.70 8.73
CA HIS A 169 2.73 -11.25 8.66
C HIS A 169 1.67 -10.14 8.71
N TYR A 170 0.64 -10.27 7.86
CA TYR A 170 -0.58 -9.48 7.94
C TYR A 170 -1.62 -10.21 8.80
N SER A 171 -2.30 -9.48 9.68
CA SER A 171 -3.54 -9.90 10.31
C SER A 171 -4.61 -10.22 9.25
N GLY A 172 -5.48 -11.19 9.53
CA GLY A 172 -6.35 -11.82 8.54
C GLY A 172 -5.66 -12.86 7.67
N PHE A 173 -4.32 -12.92 7.65
CA PHE A 173 -3.52 -13.77 6.75
C PHE A 173 -2.32 -14.42 7.45
N THR A 174 -2.38 -14.60 8.77
CA THR A 174 -1.23 -15.00 9.60
C THR A 174 -0.64 -16.37 9.23
N SER A 175 -1.43 -17.28 8.65
CA SER A 175 -0.97 -18.58 8.16
C SER A 175 -0.97 -18.70 6.63
N ALA A 176 -1.15 -17.59 5.92
CA ALA A 176 -0.98 -17.56 4.46
C ALA A 176 0.51 -17.69 4.11
N ASN A 177 0.80 -18.40 3.01
CA ASN A 177 2.15 -18.45 2.46
C ASN A 177 2.47 -17.06 1.85
N MET A 178 3.25 -16.24 2.55
CA MET A 178 3.61 -14.88 2.11
C MET A 178 4.66 -14.86 0.99
N GLY A 179 5.33 -15.98 0.72
CA GLY A 179 6.36 -16.09 -0.31
C GLY A 179 5.82 -16.40 -1.71
N GLY A 180 6.15 -15.55 -2.69
CA GLY A 180 6.08 -15.90 -4.12
C GLY A 180 5.37 -14.93 -5.08
N GLY A 181 5.22 -13.65 -4.73
CA GLY A 181 4.54 -12.64 -5.57
C GLY A 181 5.44 -11.87 -6.56
N GLY A 182 6.75 -12.10 -6.55
CA GLY A 182 7.73 -11.42 -7.41
C GLY A 182 7.72 -11.91 -8.86
N GLY A 183 6.63 -11.66 -9.59
CA GLY A 183 6.54 -11.99 -11.01
C GLY A 183 5.11 -12.12 -11.54
N ASN A 184 4.86 -11.47 -12.68
CA ASN A 184 3.64 -11.49 -13.49
C ASN A 184 2.89 -12.85 -13.43
N GLY A 185 1.83 -12.91 -12.62
CA GLY A 185 1.31 -14.17 -12.07
C GLY A 185 0.81 -15.19 -13.09
N THR A 186 1.42 -16.37 -13.08
CA THR A 186 0.82 -17.61 -13.61
C THR A 186 0.30 -18.46 -12.45
N ALA A 187 -1.03 -18.63 -12.38
CA ALA A 187 -1.66 -19.43 -11.34
C ALA A 187 -1.25 -20.92 -11.43
N PRO A 188 -0.99 -21.61 -10.30
CA PRO A 188 -0.80 -23.05 -10.30
C PRO A 188 -2.15 -23.75 -10.54
N SER A 189 -2.20 -24.63 -11.55
CA SER A 189 -3.40 -25.39 -11.91
C SER A 189 -3.70 -26.49 -10.88
N GLY A 190 -4.42 -26.15 -9.81
CA GLY A 190 -4.90 -27.08 -8.78
C GLY A 190 -6.07 -27.95 -9.26
N ASN A 191 -5.76 -29.11 -9.84
CA ASN A 191 -6.77 -30.07 -10.30
C ASN A 191 -7.37 -30.86 -9.12
N VAL A 192 -8.48 -30.39 -8.54
CA VAL A 192 -9.21 -31.09 -7.46
C VAL A 192 -10.31 -32.01 -8.01
N THR A 193 -10.03 -33.31 -8.04
CA THR A 193 -11.04 -34.37 -8.24
C THR A 193 -11.99 -34.43 -7.05
N ALA A 194 -13.27 -34.11 -7.26
CA ALA A 194 -14.33 -34.30 -6.28
C ALA A 194 -14.84 -35.76 -6.25
N PRO A 195 -15.10 -36.35 -5.06
CA PRO A 195 -15.80 -37.64 -4.95
C PRO A 195 -17.33 -37.45 -5.10
N PRO A 196 -18.08 -38.46 -5.60
CA PRO A 196 -19.49 -38.29 -5.92
C PRO A 196 -20.43 -38.55 -4.72
N GLY A 197 -21.42 -37.69 -4.54
CA GLY A 197 -22.52 -37.86 -3.59
C GLY A 197 -23.72 -36.99 -3.98
N SER A 198 -24.86 -37.60 -4.28
CA SER A 198 -26.06 -36.91 -4.78
C SER A 198 -26.84 -36.18 -3.69
N MET A 199 -27.59 -35.13 -4.07
CA MET A 199 -29.08 -35.10 -3.96
C MET A 199 -29.69 -33.81 -4.55
N SER A 200 -30.43 -34.02 -5.65
CA SER A 200 -31.65 -33.36 -6.16
C SER A 200 -32.04 -31.90 -5.82
N ILE A 201 -32.33 -31.16 -6.89
CA ILE A 201 -33.01 -29.85 -6.97
C ILE A 201 -34.56 -30.02 -6.86
N PRO A 202 -35.31 -29.00 -6.39
CA PRO A 202 -36.36 -28.37 -7.23
C PRO A 202 -36.33 -26.82 -7.13
N THR A 203 -35.92 -26.09 -8.18
CA THR A 203 -36.76 -25.47 -9.23
C THR A 203 -37.82 -24.48 -8.72
N GLY A 204 -37.56 -23.18 -8.91
CA GLY A 204 -38.52 -22.08 -8.80
C GLY A 204 -38.10 -20.87 -9.64
N THR A 205 -39.00 -20.37 -10.49
CA THR A 205 -38.75 -19.40 -11.58
C THR A 205 -39.95 -18.45 -11.73
N GLU A 206 -39.82 -17.20 -12.19
CA GLU A 206 -38.66 -16.40 -12.64
C GLU A 206 -38.48 -15.15 -11.71
N SER A 207 -37.87 -13.98 -12.02
CA SER A 207 -37.33 -13.39 -13.26
C SER A 207 -36.26 -12.32 -13.01
N SER A 208 -35.42 -12.16 -14.04
CA SER A 208 -34.21 -11.34 -14.15
C SER A 208 -34.37 -9.84 -13.90
N SER A 209 -33.40 -9.25 -13.20
CA SER A 209 -32.82 -7.94 -13.59
C SER A 209 -31.29 -8.06 -13.57
N ALA A 210 -30.62 -7.47 -14.56
CA ALA A 210 -29.27 -7.89 -14.94
C ALA A 210 -28.17 -7.33 -14.04
N ALA A 211 -27.28 -8.21 -13.57
CA ALA A 211 -25.97 -7.81 -13.09
C ALA A 211 -25.09 -7.36 -14.28
N PRO A 212 -24.37 -6.23 -14.20
CA PRO A 212 -23.41 -5.87 -15.23
C PRO A 212 -22.16 -6.74 -15.09
N THR A 213 -21.98 -7.69 -16.01
CA THR A 213 -20.74 -8.45 -16.15
C THR A 213 -19.63 -7.53 -16.69
N GLY A 214 -18.74 -7.07 -15.82
CA GLY A 214 -17.55 -6.31 -16.19
C GLY A 214 -16.29 -7.00 -15.66
N THR A 215 -15.53 -7.65 -16.55
CA THR A 215 -14.42 -8.53 -16.16
C THR A 215 -13.04 -7.99 -16.54
N SER A 216 -12.07 -8.27 -15.65
CA SER A 216 -10.63 -8.42 -15.91
C SER A 216 -9.81 -7.22 -16.43
N GLY A 217 -8.86 -6.78 -15.60
CA GLY A 217 -7.75 -5.92 -16.00
C GLY A 217 -6.72 -5.79 -14.88
N GLY A 218 -5.77 -6.73 -14.79
CA GLY A 218 -4.80 -6.85 -13.69
C GLY A 218 -5.22 -7.95 -12.70
N GLY A 219 -4.28 -8.85 -12.37
CA GLY A 219 -4.54 -9.99 -11.49
C GLY A 219 -4.60 -9.61 -10.01
N GLY A 220 -5.68 -8.96 -9.58
CA GLY A 220 -5.97 -8.61 -8.19
C GLY A 220 -6.89 -9.64 -7.51
N GLY A 221 -6.46 -10.91 -7.44
CA GLY A 221 -7.16 -11.88 -6.60
C GLY A 221 -6.79 -11.62 -5.14
N SER A 222 -7.76 -11.30 -4.28
CA SER A 222 -7.51 -11.22 -2.84
C SER A 222 -7.10 -12.60 -2.32
N THR A 223 -6.00 -12.68 -1.57
CA THR A 223 -5.66 -13.91 -0.84
C THR A 223 -6.82 -14.24 0.10
N SER A 224 -7.22 -15.50 0.23
CA SER A 224 -8.28 -15.87 1.18
C SER A 224 -7.81 -15.64 2.61
N MET A 225 -8.65 -15.01 3.45
CA MET A 225 -8.35 -14.83 4.88
C MET A 225 -8.15 -16.19 5.58
N THR A 226 -7.17 -16.24 6.49
CA THR A 226 -6.86 -17.40 7.33
C THR A 226 -7.37 -17.27 8.77
N ASP A 227 -7.67 -16.04 9.20
CA ASP A 227 -8.10 -15.68 10.54
C ASP A 227 -8.92 -14.38 10.47
N GLN A 228 -9.39 -13.88 11.62
CA GLN A 228 -10.15 -12.62 11.73
C GLN A 228 -9.42 -11.58 12.61
N LEU A 229 -8.10 -11.69 12.74
CA LEU A 229 -7.32 -10.71 13.49
C LEU A 229 -7.31 -9.37 12.76
N SER A 230 -7.23 -8.27 13.51
CA SER A 230 -7.30 -6.91 12.98
C SER A 230 -6.05 -6.07 13.23
N PHE A 231 -5.02 -6.57 13.92
CA PHE A 231 -3.83 -5.78 14.26
C PHE A 231 -3.20 -5.07 13.06
N LEU A 232 -2.64 -3.89 13.28
CA LEU A 232 -1.94 -3.05 12.30
C LEU A 232 -2.81 -2.69 11.07
N ARG A 233 -4.11 -2.54 11.33
CA ARG A 233 -5.14 -2.14 10.38
C ARG A 233 -6.13 -1.17 10.98
N GLY A 234 -6.67 -0.27 10.17
CA GLY A 234 -7.79 0.58 10.53
C GLY A 234 -7.80 1.88 9.75
N GLY A 235 -8.85 2.68 9.95
CA GLY A 235 -8.94 4.00 9.35
C GLY A 235 -9.48 5.06 10.29
N TYR A 236 -9.19 6.32 9.99
CA TYR A 236 -9.74 7.44 10.73
C TYR A 236 -9.92 8.69 9.85
N ALA A 237 -10.81 9.57 10.27
CA ALA A 237 -11.10 10.81 9.56
C ALA A 237 -9.98 11.83 9.76
N THR A 238 -9.61 12.50 8.68
CA THR A 238 -8.88 13.77 8.75
C THR A 238 -9.73 14.85 9.41
N ASN A 239 -9.10 15.68 10.23
CA ASN A 239 -9.71 16.84 10.87
C ASN A 239 -9.75 18.07 9.94
N SER A 240 -10.20 19.22 10.45
CA SER A 240 -10.32 20.48 9.69
C SER A 240 -8.99 21.08 9.19
N GLU A 241 -7.84 20.60 9.68
CA GLU A 241 -6.52 20.89 9.11
C GLU A 241 -6.13 19.86 8.03
N GLY A 242 -7.03 18.97 7.60
CA GLY A 242 -6.76 17.86 6.68
C GLY A 242 -5.82 16.81 7.26
N MET A 243 -5.79 16.66 8.59
CA MET A 243 -4.80 15.85 9.30
C MET A 243 -5.39 14.65 10.03
N VAL A 244 -4.72 13.51 9.94
CA VAL A 244 -4.98 12.29 10.73
C VAL A 244 -3.65 11.71 11.23
N GLU A 245 -3.63 11.25 12.48
CA GLU A 245 -2.46 10.62 13.10
C GLU A 245 -2.82 9.21 13.54
N PHE A 246 -1.94 8.25 13.31
CA PHE A 246 -2.08 6.86 13.75
C PHE A 246 -0.96 6.47 14.71
N SER A 247 -1.29 5.66 15.71
CA SER A 247 -0.32 4.95 16.55
C SER A 247 -0.24 3.50 16.06
N SER A 248 0.95 3.08 15.64
CA SER A 248 1.24 1.76 15.11
C SER A 248 2.59 1.25 15.63
N VAL A 249 3.06 0.11 15.12
CA VAL A 249 4.50 -0.26 15.17
C VAL A 249 5.12 -0.04 13.80
N TYR A 250 6.44 0.15 13.75
CA TYR A 250 7.17 0.25 12.49
C TYR A 250 7.02 -1.07 11.71
N PRO A 251 6.65 -1.05 10.42
CA PRO A 251 6.41 -2.27 9.64
C PRO A 251 7.66 -3.14 9.48
N GLY A 252 7.44 -4.45 9.34
CA GLY A 252 8.46 -5.38 8.86
C GLY A 252 8.55 -5.39 7.34
N PHE A 253 9.02 -6.51 6.79
CA PHE A 253 9.01 -6.80 5.35
C PHE A 253 8.65 -8.27 5.10
N TYR A 254 8.34 -8.62 3.85
CA TYR A 254 8.11 -10.00 3.43
C TYR A 254 8.69 -10.24 2.03
N THR A 255 8.94 -11.49 1.68
CA THR A 255 9.75 -11.86 0.50
C THR A 255 9.28 -11.18 -0.79
N GLY A 256 10.17 -10.39 -1.40
CA GLY A 256 9.93 -9.68 -2.65
C GLY A 256 9.35 -8.28 -2.50
N ARG A 257 9.22 -7.76 -1.27
CA ARG A 257 8.78 -6.38 -0.98
C ARG A 257 9.70 -5.72 0.04
N THR A 258 9.98 -4.43 -0.15
CA THR A 258 10.65 -3.61 0.87
C THR A 258 9.69 -3.24 2.01
N VAL A 259 10.17 -2.51 3.02
CA VAL A 259 9.37 -2.03 4.16
C VAL A 259 8.34 -0.99 3.68
N HIS A 260 7.05 -1.23 3.92
CA HIS A 260 5.96 -0.36 3.47
C HIS A 260 4.71 -0.39 4.37
N ILE A 261 3.87 0.64 4.24
CA ILE A 261 2.49 0.70 4.77
C ILE A 261 1.55 1.01 3.63
N HIS A 262 0.48 0.23 3.44
CA HIS A 262 -0.56 0.57 2.48
C HIS A 262 -1.46 1.70 3.00
N THR A 263 -2.02 2.49 2.09
CA THR A 263 -3.01 3.52 2.41
C THR A 263 -4.13 3.60 1.37
N MET A 264 -5.33 3.94 1.81
CA MET A 264 -6.48 4.25 0.95
C MET A 264 -7.18 5.51 1.47
N VAL A 265 -7.65 6.38 0.58
CA VAL A 265 -8.38 7.61 0.95
C VAL A 265 -9.78 7.61 0.37
N HIS A 266 -10.78 7.83 1.22
CA HIS A 266 -12.19 7.84 0.88
C HIS A 266 -12.83 9.19 1.21
N THR A 267 -13.82 9.56 0.41
CA THR A 267 -14.77 10.65 0.70
C THR A 267 -16.19 10.10 0.74
N ASN A 268 -17.13 10.76 1.41
CA ASN A 268 -18.53 10.30 1.52
C ASN A 268 -18.68 8.89 2.14
N TYR A 269 -17.73 8.46 2.97
CA TYR A 269 -17.77 7.16 3.65
C TYR A 269 -18.87 7.13 4.71
N SER A 270 -19.29 5.91 5.09
CA SER A 270 -20.18 5.67 6.24
C SER A 270 -19.51 4.72 7.24
N VAL A 271 -19.95 4.81 8.49
CA VAL A 271 -19.50 3.98 9.62
C VAL A 271 -20.71 3.22 10.16
N ALA A 272 -20.55 1.93 10.41
CA ALA A 272 -21.58 1.08 11.01
C ALA A 272 -21.70 1.34 12.52
N SER A 273 -22.82 0.93 13.13
CA SER A 273 -23.10 1.16 14.55
C SER A 273 -22.16 0.43 15.52
N ASN A 274 -21.40 -0.55 15.05
CA ASN A 274 -20.34 -1.25 15.79
C ASN A 274 -18.97 -0.56 15.68
N GLY A 275 -18.86 0.58 14.99
CA GLY A 275 -17.59 1.29 14.79
C GLY A 275 -16.74 0.79 13.62
N SER A 276 -17.22 -0.16 12.82
CA SER A 276 -16.54 -0.54 11.57
C SER A 276 -16.82 0.47 10.46
N ILE A 277 -15.89 0.63 9.55
CA ILE A 277 -16.08 1.32 8.27
C ILE A 277 -17.09 0.50 7.43
N ILE A 278 -17.80 1.15 6.50
CA ILE A 278 -18.60 0.48 5.47
C ILE A 278 -17.95 0.76 4.11
N SER A 279 -16.89 0.02 3.77
CA SER A 279 -15.90 0.40 2.74
C SER A 279 -16.52 0.74 1.36
N HIS A 280 -17.60 0.04 1.00
CA HIS A 280 -18.32 0.21 -0.27
C HIS A 280 -19.33 1.38 -0.31
N THR A 281 -19.51 2.13 0.77
CA THR A 281 -20.37 3.34 0.77
C THR A 281 -19.61 4.61 0.37
N GLY A 282 -18.30 4.63 0.60
CA GLY A 282 -17.44 5.75 0.26
C GLY A 282 -17.05 5.77 -1.22
N THR A 283 -16.58 6.93 -1.67
CA THR A 283 -15.90 7.09 -2.95
C THR A 283 -14.39 7.02 -2.74
N VAL A 284 -13.74 5.98 -3.26
CA VAL A 284 -12.28 5.82 -3.18
C VAL A 284 -11.62 6.85 -4.10
N ARG A 285 -10.76 7.69 -3.53
CA ARG A 285 -10.04 8.79 -4.21
C ARG A 285 -8.55 8.55 -4.37
N HIS A 286 -8.00 7.58 -3.66
CA HIS A 286 -6.58 7.24 -3.71
C HIS A 286 -6.36 5.84 -3.12
N ILE A 287 -5.43 5.08 -3.69
CA ILE A 287 -4.85 3.84 -3.15
C ILE A 287 -3.35 3.96 -3.37
N GLY A 288 -2.54 3.68 -2.35
CA GLY A 288 -1.09 3.90 -2.39
C GLY A 288 -0.33 3.11 -1.33
N GLN A 289 0.99 3.26 -1.32
CA GLN A 289 1.87 2.77 -0.26
C GLN A 289 2.86 3.85 0.19
N LEU A 290 3.22 3.77 1.46
CA LEU A 290 4.18 4.65 2.13
C LEU A 290 5.44 3.83 2.39
N PHE A 291 6.59 4.38 2.00
CA PHE A 291 7.88 3.71 2.09
C PHE A 291 8.86 4.51 2.94
N PHE A 292 9.95 3.89 3.34
CA PHE A 292 10.89 4.44 4.31
C PHE A 292 12.33 4.28 3.83
N ASP A 293 13.20 5.20 4.24
CA ASP A 293 14.61 5.20 3.86
C ASP A 293 15.36 3.96 4.38
N ASP A 294 16.19 3.35 3.54
CA ASP A 294 16.85 2.08 3.87
C ASP A 294 17.90 2.19 4.98
N ILE A 295 18.44 3.39 5.26
CA ILE A 295 19.33 3.62 6.41
C ILE A 295 18.54 3.48 7.72
N LEU A 296 17.27 3.87 7.75
CA LEU A 296 16.41 3.66 8.90
C LEU A 296 15.89 2.22 8.96
N ASN A 297 15.48 1.67 7.81
CA ASN A 297 15.02 0.28 7.73
C ASN A 297 16.08 -0.68 8.27
N GLU A 298 17.33 -0.58 7.79
CA GLU A 298 18.43 -1.46 8.19
C GLU A 298 18.67 -1.45 9.70
N LYS A 299 18.58 -0.28 10.35
CA LYS A 299 18.70 -0.17 11.81
C LYS A 299 17.56 -0.85 12.55
N ILE A 300 16.32 -0.72 12.08
CA ILE A 300 15.15 -1.26 12.78
C ILE A 300 15.01 -2.77 12.53
N VAL A 301 15.12 -3.22 11.28
CA VAL A 301 14.79 -4.62 10.93
C VAL A 301 15.85 -5.63 11.36
N THR A 302 17.04 -5.19 11.78
CA THR A 302 18.14 -6.05 12.24
C THR A 302 18.17 -6.26 13.76
N GLN A 303 17.19 -5.73 14.51
CA GLN A 303 17.15 -5.82 15.98
C GLN A 303 15.78 -6.23 16.55
N GLY A 304 15.77 -6.58 17.84
CA GLY A 304 14.55 -6.90 18.59
C GLY A 304 13.73 -8.03 17.95
N VAL A 305 12.40 -7.84 17.92
CA VAL A 305 11.47 -8.80 17.32
C VAL A 305 11.62 -8.91 15.79
N TYR A 306 12.07 -7.85 15.10
CA TYR A 306 12.24 -7.85 13.64
C TYR A 306 13.28 -8.87 13.17
N ALA A 307 14.37 -9.02 13.94
CA ALA A 307 15.45 -9.98 13.67
C ALA A 307 15.00 -11.46 13.72
N ASN A 308 13.77 -11.75 14.17
CA ASN A 308 13.19 -13.09 14.17
C ASN A 308 12.48 -13.45 12.85
N THR A 309 12.42 -12.55 11.86
CA THR A 309 11.81 -12.88 10.55
C THR A 309 12.58 -14.00 9.83
N THR A 310 11.84 -14.85 9.11
CA THR A 310 12.39 -15.86 8.19
C THR A 310 12.39 -15.39 6.72
N GLU A 311 11.91 -14.18 6.47
CA GLU A 311 11.75 -13.63 5.12
C GLU A 311 13.09 -13.12 4.56
N THR A 312 13.23 -13.12 3.23
CA THR A 312 14.42 -12.54 2.58
C THR A 312 14.21 -11.06 2.32
N ARG A 313 15.12 -10.21 2.80
CA ARG A 313 15.09 -8.76 2.61
C ARG A 313 15.16 -8.40 1.13
N THR A 314 14.24 -7.55 0.68
CA THR A 314 14.26 -6.84 -0.61
C THR A 314 14.46 -5.37 -0.29
N TYR A 315 15.47 -4.72 -0.87
CA TYR A 315 15.77 -3.30 -0.65
C TYR A 315 14.88 -2.38 -1.50
N ASN A 316 14.91 -1.08 -1.22
CA ASN A 316 14.07 -0.10 -1.91
C ASN A 316 14.35 0.00 -3.42
N ASP A 317 15.60 -0.18 -3.85
CA ASP A 317 16.00 -0.20 -5.27
C ASP A 317 15.71 -1.54 -5.96
N GLU A 318 15.25 -2.55 -5.22
CA GLU A 318 14.83 -3.86 -5.72
C GLU A 318 13.29 -4.01 -5.78
N ASP A 319 12.52 -3.16 -5.09
CA ASP A 319 11.06 -3.20 -5.07
C ASP A 319 10.46 -2.47 -6.28
N GLY A 320 9.99 -3.24 -7.27
CA GLY A 320 9.36 -2.70 -8.48
C GLY A 320 8.03 -1.97 -8.26
N ILE A 321 7.38 -2.13 -7.10
CA ILE A 321 6.23 -1.32 -6.73
C ILE A 321 6.69 0.04 -6.22
N LEU A 322 7.80 0.13 -5.49
CA LEU A 322 8.40 1.41 -5.10
C LEU A 322 8.96 2.21 -6.28
N ASP A 323 9.57 1.54 -7.27
CA ASP A 323 9.95 2.17 -8.55
C ASP A 323 8.71 2.74 -9.26
N SER A 324 7.64 1.93 -9.33
CA SER A 324 6.35 2.39 -9.84
C SER A 324 5.79 3.56 -9.02
N GLU A 325 5.90 3.53 -7.69
CA GLU A 325 5.33 4.53 -6.78
C GLU A 325 6.12 5.86 -6.67
N ASN A 326 7.35 5.90 -7.20
CA ASN A 326 8.12 7.13 -7.41
C ASN A 326 8.21 7.56 -8.89
N ALA A 327 7.58 6.82 -9.81
CA ALA A 327 7.56 7.15 -11.24
C ALA A 327 6.89 8.52 -11.50
N ASP A 328 7.10 9.08 -12.69
CA ASP A 328 6.45 10.31 -13.18
C ASP A 328 6.57 11.56 -12.26
N GLY A 329 7.47 11.54 -11.27
CA GLY A 329 7.75 12.63 -10.33
C GLY A 329 6.98 12.58 -9.01
N TYR A 330 6.37 11.43 -8.70
CA TYR A 330 5.78 11.15 -7.40
C TYR A 330 6.87 10.91 -6.33
N ASN A 331 6.47 10.98 -5.06
CA ASN A 331 7.32 10.62 -3.94
C ASN A 331 6.50 9.88 -2.87
N ALA A 332 6.72 8.57 -2.76
CA ALA A 332 6.06 7.69 -1.81
C ALA A 332 6.83 7.52 -0.48
N TYR A 333 8.00 8.16 -0.34
CA TYR A 333 8.77 8.12 0.90
C TYR A 333 8.14 9.00 2.00
N ALA A 334 7.75 8.38 3.10
CA ALA A 334 7.46 9.07 4.35
C ALA A 334 8.76 9.61 4.93
N SER A 335 8.75 10.90 5.28
CA SER A 335 9.90 11.52 5.97
C SER A 335 9.83 11.18 7.46
N THR A 336 10.98 10.96 8.10
CA THR A 336 11.04 10.44 9.48
C THR A 336 11.84 11.32 10.44
N GLU A 337 11.49 11.23 11.73
CA GLU A 337 12.22 11.76 12.88
C GLU A 337 12.18 10.70 13.99
N LEU A 338 13.20 10.60 14.84
CA LEU A 338 13.14 9.76 16.03
C LEU A 338 12.39 10.48 17.16
N LEU A 339 11.69 9.71 17.99
CA LEU A 339 10.98 10.20 19.16
C LEU A 339 11.89 10.31 20.40
N GLY A 340 13.00 9.58 20.43
CA GLY A 340 14.05 9.65 21.46
C GLY A 340 15.46 9.77 20.91
N GLU A 341 16.44 9.14 21.58
CA GLU A 341 17.86 9.17 21.22
C GLU A 341 18.23 8.11 20.17
N THR A 342 17.48 7.01 20.13
CA THR A 342 17.69 5.83 19.28
C THR A 342 16.43 5.45 18.52
N GLU A 343 16.57 4.69 17.44
CA GLU A 343 15.41 4.23 16.67
C GLU A 343 14.47 3.31 17.48
N THR A 344 14.96 2.68 18.55
CA THR A 344 14.14 1.88 19.48
C THR A 344 13.25 2.71 20.40
N ASP A 345 13.51 4.01 20.55
CA ASP A 345 12.65 4.92 21.33
C ASP A 345 11.38 5.35 20.57
N GLY A 346 11.25 4.91 19.31
CA GLY A 346 10.11 5.16 18.45
C GLY A 346 10.40 6.12 17.30
N VAL A 347 9.57 6.04 16.27
CA VAL A 347 9.67 6.83 15.03
C VAL A 347 8.43 7.69 14.86
N LEU A 348 8.62 8.96 14.53
CA LEU A 348 7.61 9.77 13.86
C LEU A 348 7.84 9.65 12.35
N ALA A 349 6.82 9.18 11.63
CA ALA A 349 6.76 9.28 10.17
C ALA A 349 5.71 10.30 9.77
N TYR A 350 5.97 11.07 8.73
CA TYR A 350 4.99 12.01 8.19
C TYR A 350 5.01 12.09 6.67
N ILE A 351 3.81 12.24 6.11
CA ILE A 351 3.58 12.44 4.70
C ILE A 351 2.31 13.32 4.50
N THR A 352 2.06 13.83 3.30
CA THR A 352 0.85 14.61 2.96
C THR A 352 0.34 14.17 1.61
N ILE A 353 -0.65 13.29 1.58
CA ILE A 353 -1.23 12.71 0.37
C ILE A 353 -1.99 13.79 -0.42
N GLY A 354 -1.63 13.95 -1.69
CA GLY A 354 -2.41 14.73 -2.66
C GLY A 354 -3.56 13.87 -3.20
N VAL A 355 -4.78 14.41 -3.21
CA VAL A 355 -5.97 13.70 -3.69
C VAL A 355 -6.71 14.55 -4.72
N ASP A 356 -7.06 13.95 -5.87
CA ASP A 356 -7.99 14.54 -6.83
C ASP A 356 -9.44 14.17 -6.43
N PRO A 357 -10.27 15.14 -5.99
CA PRO A 357 -11.64 14.88 -5.57
C PRO A 357 -12.58 14.51 -6.74
N THR A 358 -12.11 14.53 -7.99
CA THR A 358 -12.84 14.06 -9.18
C THR A 358 -12.46 12.62 -9.55
N PHE A 359 -11.31 12.12 -9.11
CA PHE A 359 -10.91 10.73 -9.35
C PHE A 359 -11.79 9.74 -8.58
N VAL A 360 -12.09 8.60 -9.19
CA VAL A 360 -12.84 7.50 -8.57
C VAL A 360 -12.21 6.18 -8.99
N THR A 361 -11.93 5.32 -8.01
CA THR A 361 -11.66 3.90 -8.23
C THR A 361 -12.61 3.04 -7.40
N SER A 362 -12.46 1.72 -7.44
CA SER A 362 -13.28 0.76 -6.71
C SER A 362 -12.40 -0.28 -6.04
N ILE A 363 -12.81 -0.71 -4.84
CA ILE A 363 -12.24 -1.85 -4.13
C ILE A 363 -12.48 -3.12 -4.95
N THR A 364 -11.50 -4.02 -5.01
CA THR A 364 -11.63 -5.31 -5.69
C THR A 364 -11.63 -6.51 -4.75
N SER A 365 -11.19 -6.32 -3.50
CA SER A 365 -11.06 -7.36 -2.49
C SER A 365 -12.42 -7.94 -2.10
N THR A 366 -12.47 -9.27 -2.03
CA THR A 366 -13.65 -10.01 -1.56
C THR A 366 -13.52 -10.43 -0.09
N ASN A 367 -12.47 -10.00 0.61
CA ASN A 367 -12.27 -10.22 2.03
C ASN A 367 -13.06 -9.21 2.86
N TYR A 368 -13.67 -9.66 3.96
CA TYR A 368 -14.46 -8.84 4.88
C TYR A 368 -14.14 -9.22 6.31
N ALA A 369 -13.96 -8.23 7.18
CA ALA A 369 -13.94 -8.44 8.62
C ALA A 369 -15.34 -8.88 9.07
N SER A 370 -15.43 -9.99 9.81
CA SER A 370 -16.67 -10.36 10.49
C SER A 370 -16.92 -9.39 11.63
N GLY A 371 -17.99 -8.59 11.53
CA GLY A 371 -18.30 -7.50 12.47
C GLY A 371 -18.71 -7.89 13.90
N GLU A 372 -18.34 -9.09 14.35
CA GLU A 372 -18.45 -9.57 15.73
C GLU A 372 -17.20 -9.14 16.50
N LEU A 373 -17.27 -7.95 17.10
CA LEU A 373 -16.33 -7.50 18.13
C LEU A 373 -16.88 -7.95 19.48
N GLU A 374 -16.15 -8.81 20.20
CA GLU A 374 -16.50 -9.24 21.57
C GLU A 374 -16.34 -8.11 22.62
#